data_AF-A0A7Z1MYL8-F1
#
_entry.id   AF-A0A7Z1MYL8-F1
#
_cell.length_a   1.000
_cell.length_b   1.000
_cell.length_c   1.000
_cell.angle_alpha   90.00
_cell.angle_beta   90.00
_cell.angle_gamma   90.00
#
_symmetry.space_group_name_H-M   'P 1'
#
loop_
_entity.id
_entity.type
_entity.pdbx_description
1 polymer ?
#
loop_
_entity_poly.entity_id
_entity_poly.type
_entity_poly.pdbx_seq_one_letter_code
_entity_poly.pdbx_strand_id
1 'polypeptide(L)'
;VTQLALATGDDIEALKNEAMPSGTTVAEVLTNNIATIGENQSLRRAKRLEVSKGAVVSYVHNQASPGLGKIGVLVALESDASDEVLQGLGKQLAMHIAAAFPKALNEEDLDEAEIERERAIATEKAGESGKPADIIAKMVEGSIAKY
;
A
#
# COMPACT_ATOMS: atom_id res chain seq x y z
N VAL A 1 6.48 -16.75 -8.05
CA VAL A 1 6.90 -15.33 -7.90
C VAL A 1 6.87 -14.86 -6.45
N THR A 2 5.74 -14.87 -5.72
CA THR A 2 5.71 -14.37 -4.32
C THR A 2 6.73 -15.04 -3.41
N GLN A 3 6.92 -16.37 -3.53
CA GLN A 3 7.92 -17.08 -2.74
C GLN A 3 9.37 -16.73 -3.13
N LEU A 4 9.62 -16.41 -4.41
CA LEU A 4 10.91 -15.89 -4.86
C LEU A 4 11.15 -14.47 -4.32
N ALA A 5 10.11 -13.62 -4.30
CA ALA A 5 10.20 -12.31 -3.68
C ALA A 5 10.62 -12.41 -2.22
N LEU A 6 10.01 -13.33 -1.45
CA LEU A 6 10.40 -13.57 -0.06
C LEU A 6 11.88 -13.95 0.10
N ALA A 7 12.47 -14.70 -0.83
CA ALA A 7 13.88 -15.09 -0.76
C ALA A 7 14.84 -14.00 -1.29
N THR A 8 14.55 -13.43 -2.46
CA THR A 8 15.51 -12.63 -3.23
C THR A 8 15.42 -11.14 -2.94
N GLY A 9 14.21 -10.59 -2.74
CA GLY A 9 14.08 -9.14 -2.82
C GLY A 9 12.74 -8.62 -3.30
N ASP A 10 12.62 -7.29 -3.25
CA ASP A 10 11.53 -6.52 -3.82
C ASP A 10 11.88 -5.94 -5.21
N ASP A 11 13.12 -6.14 -5.66
CA ASP A 11 13.61 -5.65 -6.95
C ASP A 11 13.04 -6.47 -8.11
N ILE A 12 12.36 -5.79 -9.03
CA ILE A 12 11.64 -6.45 -10.12
C ILE A 12 12.57 -7.07 -11.15
N GLU A 13 13.70 -6.43 -11.43
CA GLU A 13 14.65 -6.93 -12.43
C GLU A 13 15.38 -8.16 -11.91
N ALA A 14 15.78 -8.17 -10.64
CA ALA A 14 16.28 -9.36 -9.96
C ALA A 14 15.24 -10.49 -10.01
N LEU A 15 13.98 -10.20 -9.63
CA LEU A 15 12.92 -11.21 -9.61
C LEU A 15 12.61 -11.81 -10.98
N LYS A 16 12.70 -11.02 -12.04
CA LYS A 16 12.51 -11.50 -13.42
C LYS A 16 13.54 -12.56 -13.83
N ASN A 17 14.76 -12.45 -13.31
CA ASN A 17 15.85 -13.36 -13.62
C ASN A 17 15.88 -14.62 -12.75
N GLU A 18 15.05 -14.68 -11.69
CA GLU A 18 14.97 -15.84 -10.81
C GLU A 18 14.35 -17.06 -11.49
N ALA A 19 14.91 -18.23 -11.19
CA ALA A 19 14.40 -19.51 -11.69
C ALA A 19 13.11 -19.91 -10.97
N MET A 20 12.09 -20.25 -11.75
CA MET A 20 10.85 -20.84 -11.26
C MET A 20 10.99 -22.37 -11.12
N PRO A 21 10.14 -23.04 -10.33
CA PRO A 21 10.12 -24.51 -10.24
C PRO A 21 9.92 -25.23 -11.58
N SER A 22 9.42 -24.53 -12.61
CA SER A 22 9.32 -25.02 -13.99
C SER A 22 10.67 -25.20 -14.69
N GLY A 23 11.76 -24.68 -14.13
CA GLY A 23 13.10 -24.68 -14.72
C GLY A 23 13.39 -23.49 -15.64
N THR A 24 12.40 -22.61 -15.86
CA THR A 24 12.53 -21.35 -16.61
C THR A 24 12.49 -20.16 -15.68
N THR A 25 12.97 -19.00 -16.13
CA THR A 25 12.93 -17.76 -15.34
C THR A 25 11.52 -17.18 -15.23
N VAL A 26 11.28 -16.30 -14.25
CA VAL A 26 10.03 -15.54 -14.15
C VAL A 26 9.73 -14.76 -15.44
N ALA A 27 10.75 -14.16 -16.06
CA ALA A 27 10.61 -13.42 -17.31
C ALA A 27 10.19 -14.31 -18.49
N GLU A 28 10.75 -15.51 -18.60
CA GLU A 28 10.37 -16.48 -19.64
C GLU A 28 8.93 -16.97 -19.43
N VAL A 29 8.55 -17.29 -18.19
CA VAL A 29 7.17 -17.66 -17.86
C VAL A 29 6.19 -16.53 -18.23
N LEU A 30 6.54 -15.27 -17.90
CA LEU A 30 5.72 -14.12 -18.25
C LEU A 30 5.59 -13.95 -19.77
N THR A 31 6.69 -14.10 -20.51
CA THR A 31 6.70 -14.01 -21.98
C THR A 31 5.84 -15.11 -22.60
N ASN A 32 5.92 -16.34 -22.10
CA ASN A 32 5.10 -17.46 -22.55
C ASN A 32 3.61 -17.22 -22.25
N ASN A 33 3.28 -16.65 -21.09
CA ASN A 33 1.90 -16.30 -20.75
C ASN A 33 1.35 -15.23 -21.70
N ILE A 34 2.13 -14.19 -22.01
CA ILE A 34 1.75 -13.15 -22.98
C ILE A 34 1.48 -13.76 -24.36
N ALA A 35 2.36 -14.63 -24.84
CA ALA A 35 2.19 -15.30 -26.13
C ALA A 35 0.95 -16.22 -26.17
N THR A 36 0.66 -16.91 -25.07
CA THR A 36 -0.45 -17.87 -24.98
C THR A 36 -1.81 -17.18 -24.76
N ILE A 37 -1.85 -16.17 -23.90
CA ILE A 37 -3.08 -15.46 -23.50
C ILE A 37 -3.40 -14.34 -24.50
N GLY A 38 -2.39 -13.72 -25.10
CA GLY A 38 -2.56 -12.60 -26.04
C GLY A 38 -2.79 -11.24 -25.36
N GLU A 39 -2.54 -11.13 -24.07
CA GLU A 39 -2.66 -9.88 -23.30
C GLU A 39 -1.30 -9.32 -22.90
N ASN A 40 -1.18 -8.00 -22.82
CA ASN A 40 0.02 -7.35 -22.29
C ASN A 40 0.07 -7.51 -20.76
N GLN A 41 0.99 -8.34 -20.27
CA GLN A 41 1.17 -8.62 -18.85
C GLN A 41 2.53 -8.12 -18.37
N SER A 42 2.58 -7.64 -17.12
CA SER A 42 3.83 -7.18 -16.52
C SER A 42 3.88 -7.46 -15.03
N LEU A 43 5.08 -7.75 -14.53
CA LEU A 43 5.38 -7.75 -13.10
C LEU A 43 5.70 -6.30 -12.69
N ARG A 44 4.72 -5.60 -12.12
CA ARG A 44 4.81 -4.14 -11.91
C ARG A 44 5.61 -3.74 -10.67
N ARG A 45 5.39 -4.43 -9.55
CA ARG A 45 5.97 -4.09 -8.25
C ARG A 45 5.98 -5.30 -7.32
N ALA A 46 7.00 -5.36 -6.47
CA ALA A 46 7.06 -6.24 -5.31
C ALA A 46 7.42 -5.40 -4.09
N LYS A 47 6.84 -5.76 -2.96
CA LYS A 47 7.17 -5.23 -1.63
C LYS A 47 7.00 -6.34 -0.62
N ARG A 48 7.83 -6.31 0.43
CA ARG A 48 7.72 -7.19 1.59
C ARG A 48 7.59 -6.38 2.86
N LEU A 49 6.93 -6.99 3.83
CA LEU A 49 6.88 -6.53 5.21
C LEU A 49 7.36 -7.67 6.09
N GLU A 50 8.08 -7.32 7.13
CA GLU A 50 8.57 -8.23 8.16
C GLU A 50 8.39 -7.57 9.53
N VAL A 51 8.28 -8.42 10.55
CA VAL A 51 8.26 -8.00 11.96
C VAL A 51 9.22 -8.89 12.72
N SER A 52 9.92 -8.29 13.67
CA SER A 52 10.86 -9.04 14.53
C SER A 52 10.13 -9.97 15.50
N LYS A 53 8.98 -9.54 16.01
CA LYS A 53 8.09 -10.30 16.89
C LYS A 53 6.65 -9.80 16.73
N GLY A 54 5.73 -10.71 16.46
CA GLY A 54 4.32 -10.39 16.21
C GLY A 54 3.79 -11.16 15.01
N ALA A 55 3.01 -10.50 14.14
CA ALA A 55 2.41 -11.13 12.97
C ALA A 55 2.33 -10.19 11.75
N VAL A 56 2.44 -10.77 10.55
CA VAL A 56 2.07 -10.11 9.29
C VAL A 56 0.75 -10.73 8.81
N VAL A 57 -0.29 -9.90 8.71
CA VAL A 57 -1.64 -10.33 8.35
C VAL A 57 -1.99 -9.82 6.96
N SER A 58 -2.50 -10.71 6.10
CA SER A 58 -2.92 -10.37 4.75
C SER A 58 -4.43 -10.33 4.60
N TYR A 59 -4.94 -9.39 3.81
CA TYR A 59 -6.34 -9.34 3.39
C TYR A 59 -6.45 -9.09 1.88
N VAL A 60 -7.36 -9.80 1.22
CA VAL A 60 -7.66 -9.62 -0.20
C VAL A 60 -9.13 -9.27 -0.35
N HIS A 61 -9.41 -8.06 -0.84
CA HIS A 61 -10.76 -7.61 -1.13
C HIS A 61 -11.20 -8.06 -2.53
N ASN A 62 -12.45 -8.53 -2.65
CA ASN A 62 -13.00 -9.14 -3.86
C ASN A 62 -12.08 -10.25 -4.41
N GLN A 63 -11.84 -11.25 -3.56
CA GLN A 63 -11.01 -12.40 -3.91
C GLN A 63 -11.68 -13.20 -5.03
N ALA A 64 -10.98 -13.35 -6.15
CA ALA A 64 -11.40 -14.17 -7.29
C ALA A 64 -10.88 -15.61 -7.18
N SER A 65 -9.72 -15.78 -6.54
CA SER A 65 -9.06 -17.07 -6.29
C SER A 65 -8.11 -16.91 -5.09
N PRO A 66 -7.66 -17.97 -4.39
CA PRO A 66 -6.70 -17.83 -3.31
C PRO A 66 -5.47 -16.99 -3.73
N GLY A 67 -5.19 -15.92 -2.98
CA GLY A 67 -4.10 -14.98 -3.29
C GLY A 67 -4.33 -14.03 -4.47
N LEU A 68 -5.50 -14.05 -5.12
CA LEU A 68 -5.83 -13.21 -6.26
C LEU A 68 -7.10 -12.39 -6.01
N GLY A 69 -7.01 -11.08 -6.14
CA GLY A 69 -8.14 -10.17 -6.03
C GLY A 69 -7.78 -8.76 -6.48
N LYS A 70 -8.75 -7.84 -6.39
CA LYS A 70 -8.59 -6.48 -6.89
C LYS A 70 -7.68 -5.63 -5.99
N ILE A 71 -7.77 -5.83 -4.67
CA ILE A 71 -6.99 -5.10 -3.67
C ILE A 71 -6.40 -6.12 -2.70
N GLY A 72 -5.09 -6.05 -2.48
CA GLY A 72 -4.39 -6.80 -1.44
C GLY A 72 -3.80 -5.82 -0.42
N VAL A 73 -3.91 -6.16 0.86
CA VAL A 73 -3.35 -5.40 1.99
C VAL A 73 -2.51 -6.35 2.84
N LEU A 74 -1.35 -5.86 3.27
CA LEU A 74 -0.53 -6.48 4.30
C LEU A 74 -0.45 -5.54 5.50
N VAL A 75 -0.62 -6.07 6.71
CA VAL A 75 -0.48 -5.34 7.97
C VAL A 75 0.56 -6.05 8.81
N ALA A 76 1.66 -5.36 9.09
CA ALA A 76 2.70 -5.80 10.00
C ALA A 76 2.39 -5.28 11.41
N LEU A 77 2.23 -6.19 12.37
CA LEU A 77 1.98 -5.87 13.77
C LEU A 77 3.14 -6.39 14.62
N GLU A 78 3.87 -5.48 15.25
CA GLU A 78 4.85 -5.83 16.28
C GLU A 78 4.17 -5.89 17.66
N SER A 79 4.26 -7.03 18.33
CA SER A 79 3.59 -7.24 19.63
C SER A 79 4.03 -8.53 20.32
N ASP A 80 3.81 -8.58 21.64
CA ASP A 80 3.95 -9.79 22.47
C ASP A 80 2.65 -10.59 22.61
N ALA A 81 1.54 -10.10 22.05
CA ALA A 81 0.26 -10.79 22.10
C ALA A 81 0.29 -12.12 21.34
N SER A 82 -0.68 -13.01 21.61
CA SER A 82 -0.80 -14.27 20.89
C SER A 82 -1.14 -14.04 19.41
N ASP A 83 -0.73 -14.98 18.56
CA ASP A 83 -1.03 -14.93 17.13
C ASP A 83 -2.55 -14.82 16.88
N GLU A 84 -3.39 -15.56 17.62
CA GLU A 84 -4.85 -15.48 17.48
C GLU A 84 -5.39 -14.05 17.66
N VAL A 85 -4.88 -13.30 18.64
CA VAL A 85 -5.25 -11.90 18.88
C VAL A 85 -4.77 -11.02 17.73
N LEU A 86 -3.53 -11.20 17.28
CA LEU A 86 -2.94 -10.41 16.20
C LEU A 86 -3.59 -10.67 14.84
N GLN A 87 -3.97 -11.92 14.53
CA GLN A 87 -4.72 -12.26 13.32
C GLN A 87 -6.10 -11.59 13.31
N GLY A 88 -6.80 -11.61 14.46
CA GLY A 88 -8.10 -10.96 14.61
C GLY A 88 -8.02 -9.45 14.38
N LEU A 89 -7.13 -8.76 15.10
CA LEU A 89 -6.91 -7.32 14.98
C LEU A 89 -6.39 -6.93 13.60
N GLY A 90 -5.36 -7.62 13.12
CA GLY A 90 -4.72 -7.34 11.83
C GLY A 90 -5.69 -7.49 10.66
N LYS A 91 -6.64 -8.43 10.71
CA LYS A 91 -7.68 -8.55 9.69
C LYS A 91 -8.62 -7.34 9.69
N GLN A 92 -9.04 -6.86 10.86
CA GLN A 92 -9.89 -5.67 10.95
C GLN A 92 -9.17 -4.42 10.43
N LEU A 93 -7.90 -4.25 10.79
CA LEU A 93 -7.05 -3.16 10.28
C LEU A 93 -6.87 -3.27 8.77
N ALA A 94 -6.60 -4.46 8.24
CA ALA A 94 -6.39 -4.67 6.81
C ALA A 94 -7.66 -4.35 5.99
N MET A 95 -8.84 -4.68 6.52
CA MET A 95 -10.12 -4.28 5.93
C MET A 95 -10.33 -2.77 5.95
N HIS A 96 -10.00 -2.11 7.06
CA HIS A 96 -10.07 -0.66 7.18
C HIS A 96 -9.13 0.02 6.16
N ILE A 97 -7.87 -0.42 6.08
CA ILE A 97 -6.88 0.10 5.14
C ILE A 97 -7.34 -0.11 3.68
N ALA A 98 -7.93 -1.25 3.36
CA ALA A 98 -8.46 -1.51 2.02
C ALA A 98 -9.57 -0.53 1.62
N ALA A 99 -10.37 -0.05 2.59
CA ALA A 99 -11.48 0.86 2.35
C ALA A 99 -11.06 2.35 2.42
N ALA A 100 -10.25 2.72 3.42
CA ALA A 100 -9.84 4.10 3.68
C ALA A 100 -8.63 4.54 2.86
N PHE A 101 -7.79 3.59 2.42
CA PHE A 101 -6.54 3.85 1.70
C PHE A 101 -5.68 4.95 2.36
N PRO A 102 -5.33 4.78 3.65
CA PRO A 102 -4.51 5.76 4.36
C PRO A 102 -3.15 5.90 3.70
N LYS A 103 -2.63 7.12 3.68
CA LYS A 103 -1.34 7.43 3.04
C LYS A 103 -0.14 7.17 3.96
N ALA A 104 -0.38 7.19 5.27
CA ALA A 104 0.64 7.08 6.29
C ALA A 104 0.08 6.40 7.54
N LEU A 105 0.97 5.94 8.44
CA LEU A 105 0.59 5.42 9.74
C LEU A 105 0.31 6.55 10.73
N ASN A 106 1.10 7.62 10.68
CA ASN A 106 0.98 8.81 11.51
C ASN A 106 1.01 10.07 10.64
N GLU A 107 0.56 11.20 11.19
CA GLU A 107 0.53 12.49 10.49
C GLU A 107 1.93 12.98 10.07
N GLU A 108 2.94 12.70 10.90
CA GLU A 108 4.34 13.07 10.65
C GLU A 108 4.99 12.31 9.48
N ASP A 109 4.41 11.18 9.09
CA ASP A 109 4.88 10.35 7.97
C ASP A 109 4.26 10.77 6.62
N LEU A 110 3.42 11.80 6.60
CA LEU A 110 2.84 12.35 5.38
C LEU A 110 3.90 13.11 4.56
N ASP A 111 3.82 13.02 3.24
CA ASP A 111 4.70 13.76 2.34
C ASP A 111 4.47 15.27 2.51
N GLU A 112 5.50 15.97 3.00
CA GLU A 112 5.46 17.41 3.23
C GLU A 112 5.09 18.19 1.96
N ALA A 113 5.54 17.72 0.78
CA ALA A 113 5.19 18.36 -0.48
C ALA A 113 3.71 18.21 -0.85
N GLU A 114 3.07 17.14 -0.37
CA GLU A 114 1.62 16.96 -0.50
C GLU A 114 0.86 17.86 0.48
N ILE A 115 1.30 17.92 1.75
CA ILE A 115 0.71 18.80 2.76
C ILE A 115 0.77 20.27 2.33
N GLU A 116 1.91 20.73 1.82
CA GLU A 116 2.05 22.12 1.37
C GLU A 116 1.16 22.42 0.16
N ARG A 117 1.00 21.46 -0.75
CA ARG A 117 0.07 21.60 -1.88
C ARG A 117 -1.37 21.75 -1.40
N GLU A 118 -1.80 20.93 -0.46
CA GLU A 118 -3.15 21.04 0.12
C GLU A 118 -3.33 22.34 0.91
N ARG A 119 -2.29 22.82 1.58
CA ARG A 119 -2.29 24.12 2.26
C ARG A 119 -2.46 25.28 1.29
N ALA A 120 -1.77 25.25 0.15
CA ALA A 120 -1.93 26.24 -0.90
C ALA A 120 -3.37 26.25 -1.43
N ILE A 121 -3.94 25.08 -1.71
CA ILE A 121 -5.33 24.92 -2.16
C ILE A 121 -6.31 25.45 -1.10
N ALA A 122 -6.10 25.13 0.17
CA ALA A 122 -6.95 25.61 1.27
C ALA A 122 -6.85 27.13 1.44
N THR A 123 -5.66 27.71 1.25
CA THR A 123 -5.41 29.15 1.34
C THR A 123 -6.12 29.91 0.23
N GLU A 124 -6.04 29.42 -1.02
CA GLU A 124 -6.74 29.98 -2.16
C GLU A 124 -8.25 30.02 -1.91
N LYS A 125 -8.85 28.88 -1.53
CA LYS A 125 -10.28 28.77 -1.21
C LYS A 125 -10.71 29.68 -0.05
N ALA A 126 -9.88 29.81 0.99
CA ALA A 126 -10.20 30.65 2.13
C ALA A 126 -10.10 32.15 1.78
N GLY A 127 -9.19 32.53 0.88
CA GLY A 127 -9.03 33.90 0.38
C GLY A 127 -10.28 34.45 -0.32
N GLU A 128 -11.05 33.59 -0.97
CA GLU A 128 -12.31 33.95 -1.64
C GLU A 128 -13.46 34.27 -0.67
N SER A 129 -13.31 33.98 0.63
CA SER A 129 -14.40 34.10 1.61
C SER A 129 -14.70 35.54 2.05
N GLY A 130 -13.81 36.50 1.75
CA GLY A 130 -13.95 37.90 2.18
C GLY A 130 -13.86 38.11 3.70
N LYS A 131 -13.44 37.11 4.46
CA LYS A 131 -13.32 37.17 5.92
C LYS A 131 -12.01 37.83 6.36
N PRO A 132 -11.92 38.29 7.63
CA PRO A 132 -10.67 38.76 8.21
C PRO A 132 -9.53 37.73 8.15
N ALA A 133 -8.29 38.20 8.07
CA ALA A 133 -7.10 37.36 7.89
C ALA A 133 -6.89 36.30 8.98
N ASP A 134 -7.23 36.63 10.23
CA ASP A 134 -7.17 35.71 11.37
C ASP A 134 -8.20 34.56 11.26
N ILE A 135 -9.36 34.84 10.66
CA ILE A 135 -10.37 33.82 10.37
C ILE A 135 -9.96 32.95 9.18
N ILE A 136 -9.37 33.55 8.14
CA ILE A 136 -8.83 32.83 6.99
C ILE A 136 -7.74 31.85 7.45
N ALA A 137 -6.79 32.30 8.29
CA ALA A 137 -5.74 31.44 8.84
C ALA A 137 -6.32 30.22 9.58
N LYS A 138 -7.31 30.43 10.46
CA LYS A 138 -7.99 29.34 11.18
C LYS A 138 -8.74 28.39 10.23
N MET A 139 -9.30 28.90 9.13
CA MET A 139 -9.95 28.07 8.13
C MET A 139 -8.94 27.15 7.43
N VAL A 140 -7.78 27.68 7.06
CA VAL A 140 -6.69 26.89 6.45
C VAL A 140 -6.18 25.84 7.43
N GLU A 141 -5.90 26.21 8.68
CA GLU A 141 -5.46 25.28 9.72
C GLU A 141 -6.47 24.15 9.94
N GLY A 142 -7.76 24.48 10.04
CA GLY A 142 -8.82 23.47 10.19
C GLY A 142 -8.98 22.56 8.98
N SER A 143 -8.75 23.08 7.77
CA SER A 143 -8.74 22.25 6.55
C SER A 143 -7.57 21.29 6.53
N ILE A 144 -6.38 21.72 6.94
CA ILE A 144 -5.19 20.87 6.99
C ILE A 144 -5.26 19.84 8.10
N ALA A 145 -5.76 20.21 9.30
CA ALA A 145 -5.94 19.24 10.38
C ALA A 145 -6.98 18.15 10.07
N LYS A 146 -7.89 18.41 9.13
CA LYS A 146 -8.87 17.42 8.67
C LYS A 146 -8.30 16.48 7.59
N TYR A 147 -7.33 16.97 6.82
CA TYR A 147 -6.72 16.26 5.70
C TYR A 147 -5.79 15.17 6.21
#